data_AF-A0A4Q9LU33-F1
#
_entry.id   AF-A0A4Q9LU33-F1
#
_cell.length_a   1.000
_cell.length_b   1.000
_cell.length_c   1.000
_cell.angle_alpha   90.00
_cell.angle_beta   90.00
_cell.angle_gamma   90.00
#
_symmetry.space_group_name_H-M   'P 1'
#
loop_
_entity.id
_entity.type
_entity.pdbx_description
1 polymer ?
#
loop_
_entity_poly.entity_id
_entity_poly.type
_entity_poly.pdbx_seq_one_letter_code
_entity_poly.pdbx_strand_id
1 'polypeptide(L)'
;LKDICFQSVRITKNYWKSILDLKNLQSIVFKKFTVIELAKEFYIGMKYCKCTDSLTRFEIHDITGENLVFAFDFVFLLKKIRILKFIVINGYVNLFLPRTYNMKMNDSLEEIKFFGLFINTFCVRYILRNAGLKSLVLDDCRFEGCSFKDLGSTSLVTRLQVLKLKYVSISVEDLKFILELKNLVYLEITECRFCLLKSSKLNSERCFLREKPHSTKDTENNFSLAIDSFAKLEKLKIYNSGIDLMKSNFSGYSTICSKIKKLTISNTDLYLKDMQIISNMRSLVSINISRCVLNNCCVSNMKNPSFLKNLLSLNVTYIPLKKPDISFIISLKKITKLKLSIIYLDISNIWLFNSNNFPSLTLLVLVYSNEHHIKQYAFLKEYFCRILEFRYHKNRK
;
A
#
# COMPACT_ATOMS: atom_id res chain seq x y z
N LEU A 1 -7.02 -30.33 12.01
CA LEU A 1 -6.32 -29.04 12.19
C LEU A 1 -6.47 -28.25 10.89
N LYS A 2 -7.01 -27.01 10.94
CA LYS A 2 -7.22 -26.18 9.75
C LYS A 2 -6.02 -25.28 9.45
N ASP A 3 -5.36 -24.77 10.48
CA ASP A 3 -4.24 -23.84 10.34
C ASP A 3 -3.06 -24.32 11.20
N ILE A 4 -1.85 -24.18 10.66
CA ILE A 4 -0.60 -24.51 11.38
C ILE A 4 0.39 -23.35 11.24
N CYS A 5 0.95 -22.94 12.38
CA CYS A 5 2.02 -21.97 12.44
C CYS A 5 3.27 -22.61 13.06
N PHE A 6 4.36 -22.66 12.30
CA PHE A 6 5.67 -23.05 12.79
C PHE A 6 6.45 -21.80 13.18
N GLN A 7 7.06 -21.81 14.36
CA GLN A 7 7.87 -20.70 14.85
C GLN A 7 9.24 -21.21 15.29
N SER A 8 10.31 -20.62 14.74
CA SER A 8 11.70 -20.94 15.13
C SER A 8 12.03 -22.44 15.02
N VAL A 9 11.53 -23.10 13.97
CA VAL A 9 11.65 -24.56 13.82
C VAL A 9 12.85 -24.91 12.96
N ARG A 10 13.74 -25.76 13.50
CA ARG A 10 14.71 -26.52 12.71
C ARG A 10 14.01 -27.76 12.19
N ILE A 11 13.47 -27.70 10.99
CA ILE A 11 12.64 -28.79 10.46
C ILE A 11 13.55 -29.90 9.92
N THR A 12 13.49 -31.08 10.53
CA THR A 12 14.14 -32.29 10.02
C THR A 12 13.17 -33.12 9.17
N LYS A 13 13.69 -34.05 8.37
CA LYS A 13 12.90 -34.99 7.53
C LYS A 13 11.72 -35.67 8.25
N ASN A 14 11.89 -36.04 9.52
CA ASN A 14 10.85 -36.75 10.28
C ASN A 14 9.69 -35.85 10.71
N TYR A 15 9.96 -34.56 10.95
CA TYR A 15 8.95 -33.59 11.37
C TYR A 15 7.92 -33.33 10.27
N TRP A 16 8.39 -33.32 9.02
CA TRP A 16 7.52 -33.24 7.87
C TRP A 16 6.52 -34.38 7.83
N LYS A 17 6.95 -35.64 7.93
CA LYS A 17 6.07 -36.82 7.80
C LYS A 17 4.77 -36.71 8.61
N SER A 18 4.85 -36.20 9.84
CA SER A 18 3.69 -36.02 10.73
C SER A 18 2.74 -34.88 10.32
N ILE A 19 3.26 -33.80 9.71
CA ILE A 19 2.46 -32.69 9.18
C ILE A 19 1.70 -33.13 7.90
N LEU A 20 2.30 -34.03 7.13
CA LEU A 20 1.83 -34.43 5.79
C LEU A 20 0.63 -35.40 5.81
N ASP A 21 0.36 -36.06 6.94
CA ASP A 21 -0.82 -36.90 7.14
C ASP A 21 -2.06 -36.11 7.58
N LEU A 22 -1.93 -34.79 7.78
CA LEU A 22 -3.05 -33.93 8.13
C LEU A 22 -3.96 -33.69 6.91
N LYS A 23 -5.10 -34.37 6.90
CA LYS A 23 -6.22 -34.08 5.99
C LYS A 23 -6.88 -32.75 6.38
N ASN A 24 -7.30 -31.95 5.41
CA ASN A 24 -8.05 -30.68 5.56
C ASN A 24 -7.26 -29.45 6.06
N LEU A 25 -5.93 -29.45 5.90
CA LEU A 25 -5.12 -28.28 6.21
C LEU A 25 -5.39 -27.15 5.19
N GLN A 26 -5.77 -25.97 5.69
CA GLN A 26 -6.16 -24.79 4.92
C GLN A 26 -5.08 -23.70 4.89
N SER A 27 -4.32 -23.55 5.98
CA SER A 27 -3.22 -22.57 6.07
C SER A 27 -1.95 -23.14 6.70
N ILE A 28 -0.81 -22.78 6.12
CA ILE A 28 0.51 -23.00 6.70
C ILE A 28 1.26 -21.68 6.79
N VAL A 29 1.83 -21.39 7.97
CA VAL A 29 2.64 -20.21 8.24
C VAL A 29 3.97 -20.64 8.86
N PHE A 30 5.09 -20.16 8.31
CA PHE A 30 6.41 -20.30 8.92
C PHE A 30 6.90 -18.93 9.41
N LYS A 31 7.36 -18.83 10.65
CA LYS A 31 7.94 -17.61 11.25
C LYS A 31 9.35 -17.87 11.76
N LYS A 32 10.26 -16.91 11.56
CA LYS A 32 11.67 -17.00 12.00
C LYS A 32 12.33 -18.28 11.48
N PHE A 33 12.38 -18.39 10.17
CA PHE A 33 12.88 -19.59 9.49
C PHE A 33 14.38 -19.43 9.20
N THR A 34 15.22 -20.05 10.02
CA THR A 34 16.66 -20.11 9.77
C THR A 34 16.96 -21.30 8.89
N VAL A 35 17.45 -21.05 7.68
CA VAL A 35 17.74 -22.12 6.73
C VAL A 35 19.16 -22.60 6.93
N ILE A 36 19.28 -23.74 7.61
CA ILE A 36 20.55 -24.45 7.77
C ILE A 36 20.59 -25.51 6.67
N GLU A 37 21.19 -25.14 5.55
CA GLU A 37 21.76 -25.99 4.48
C GLU A 37 20.90 -26.89 3.58
N LEU A 38 19.63 -27.23 3.81
CA LEU A 38 18.95 -28.17 2.88
C LEU A 38 17.52 -27.77 2.51
N ALA A 39 17.38 -26.95 1.46
CA ALA A 39 16.14 -26.85 0.67
C ALA A 39 15.59 -28.25 0.28
N LYS A 40 16.49 -29.22 0.08
CA LYS A 40 16.18 -30.65 -0.12
C LYS A 40 15.30 -31.26 0.97
N GLU A 41 15.47 -30.90 2.25
CA GLU A 41 14.64 -31.48 3.33
C GLU A 41 13.22 -30.89 3.34
N PHE A 42 13.12 -29.57 3.09
CA PHE A 42 11.84 -28.89 2.88
C PHE A 42 11.08 -29.51 1.70
N TYR A 43 11.78 -29.77 0.58
CA TYR A 43 11.24 -30.47 -0.58
C TYR A 43 10.75 -31.88 -0.27
N ILE A 44 11.61 -32.69 0.37
CA ILE A 44 11.28 -34.08 0.69
C ILE A 44 10.04 -34.11 1.55
N GLY A 45 9.94 -33.23 2.55
CA GLY A 45 8.73 -33.07 3.32
C GLY A 45 7.52 -32.77 2.45
N MET A 46 7.54 -31.64 1.76
CA MET A 46 6.40 -31.18 0.97
C MET A 46 6.01 -32.11 -0.19
N LYS A 47 6.96 -32.86 -0.77
CA LYS A 47 6.72 -33.85 -1.84
C LYS A 47 5.70 -34.91 -1.42
N TYR A 48 5.65 -35.26 -0.13
CA TYR A 48 4.72 -36.25 0.41
C TYR A 48 3.48 -35.64 1.10
N CYS A 49 3.19 -34.33 0.96
CA CYS A 49 1.98 -33.76 1.57
C CYS A 49 0.73 -34.28 0.89
N LYS A 50 -0.19 -34.85 1.68
CA LYS A 50 -1.54 -35.22 1.19
C LYS A 50 -2.53 -34.06 1.26
N CYS A 51 -2.11 -32.91 1.78
CA CYS A 51 -2.90 -31.70 2.00
C CYS A 51 -3.17 -30.85 0.72
N THR A 52 -2.75 -31.34 -0.44
CA THR A 52 -2.65 -30.56 -1.70
C THR A 52 -3.98 -30.05 -2.25
N ASP A 53 -5.09 -30.68 -1.87
CA ASP A 53 -6.43 -30.33 -2.35
C ASP A 53 -7.17 -29.34 -1.43
N SER A 54 -6.67 -29.05 -0.21
CA SER A 54 -7.34 -28.18 0.76
C SER A 54 -6.56 -26.90 1.12
N LEU A 55 -5.27 -26.82 0.78
CA LEU A 55 -4.40 -25.72 1.17
C LEU A 55 -4.69 -24.46 0.33
N THR A 56 -5.17 -23.40 0.98
CA THR A 56 -5.54 -22.13 0.33
C THR A 56 -4.59 -20.99 0.64
N ARG A 57 -3.81 -21.08 1.73
CA ARG A 57 -2.91 -20.02 2.18
C ARG A 57 -1.55 -20.56 2.61
N PHE A 58 -0.50 -19.95 2.10
CA PHE A 58 0.87 -20.32 2.42
C PHE A 58 1.71 -19.07 2.72
N GLU A 59 2.38 -19.05 3.87
CA GLU A 59 3.20 -17.91 4.29
C GLU A 59 4.55 -18.33 4.85
N ILE A 60 5.59 -17.58 4.49
CA ILE A 60 6.91 -17.66 5.12
C ILE A 60 7.33 -16.25 5.52
N HIS A 61 7.73 -16.10 6.78
CA HIS A 61 8.18 -14.84 7.38
C HIS A 61 9.56 -14.97 8.01
N ASP A 62 10.29 -13.86 7.97
CA ASP A 62 11.59 -13.67 8.64
C ASP A 62 12.62 -14.73 8.22
N ILE A 63 12.82 -14.90 6.91
CA ILE A 63 13.89 -15.77 6.40
C ILE A 63 15.24 -15.06 6.58
N THR A 64 16.16 -15.68 7.31
CA THR A 64 17.51 -15.16 7.58
C THR A 64 18.59 -16.15 7.11
N GLY A 65 19.60 -15.69 6.38
CA GLY A 65 20.76 -16.48 5.95
C GLY A 65 21.47 -15.86 4.72
N GLU A 66 22.80 -15.95 4.66
CA GLU A 66 23.61 -15.14 3.72
C GLU A 66 23.61 -15.61 2.25
N ASN A 67 23.17 -16.83 1.94
CA ASN A 67 23.21 -17.39 0.58
C ASN A 67 22.02 -18.32 0.31
N LEU A 68 20.82 -17.76 0.40
CA LEU A 68 19.60 -18.53 0.20
C LEU A 68 19.23 -18.64 -1.29
N VAL A 69 19.67 -19.72 -1.94
CA VAL A 69 19.11 -20.17 -3.21
C VAL A 69 17.80 -20.91 -2.93
N PHE A 70 16.72 -20.16 -2.69
CA PHE A 70 15.40 -20.72 -2.34
C PHE A 70 14.61 -21.12 -3.59
N ALA A 71 15.22 -21.92 -4.46
CA ALA A 71 14.93 -21.86 -5.89
C ALA A 71 14.15 -23.01 -6.50
N PHE A 72 14.46 -24.23 -6.06
CA PHE A 72 14.03 -25.42 -6.78
C PHE A 72 12.72 -26.02 -6.26
N ASP A 73 12.52 -25.93 -4.95
CA ASP A 73 11.55 -26.79 -4.27
C ASP A 73 10.23 -26.09 -3.98
N PHE A 74 10.28 -24.77 -3.80
CA PHE A 74 9.10 -23.93 -3.60
C PHE A 74 8.20 -23.92 -4.85
N VAL A 75 8.79 -23.77 -6.03
CA VAL A 75 8.08 -23.81 -7.31
C VAL A 75 7.44 -25.17 -7.56
N PHE A 76 8.13 -26.27 -7.23
CA PHE A 76 7.59 -27.62 -7.40
C PHE A 76 6.44 -27.91 -6.42
N LEU A 77 6.53 -27.36 -5.20
CA LEU A 77 5.48 -27.42 -4.19
C LEU A 77 4.19 -26.75 -4.69
N LEU A 78 4.27 -25.53 -5.21
CA LEU A 78 3.09 -24.78 -5.66
C LEU A 78 2.33 -25.49 -6.78
N LYS A 79 3.02 -26.26 -7.63
CA LYS A 79 2.38 -27.06 -8.69
C LYS A 79 1.42 -28.12 -8.16
N LYS A 80 1.68 -28.68 -6.97
CA LYS A 80 0.85 -29.75 -6.42
C LYS A 80 -0.42 -29.21 -5.76
N ILE A 81 -0.38 -27.98 -5.26
CA ILE A 81 -1.50 -27.39 -4.53
C ILE A 81 -2.52 -26.89 -5.56
N ARG A 82 -3.74 -27.45 -5.55
CA ARG A 82 -4.77 -27.13 -6.56
C ARG A 82 -5.54 -25.85 -6.27
N ILE A 83 -5.71 -25.47 -5.00
CA ILE A 83 -6.61 -24.38 -4.60
C ILE A 83 -5.91 -23.25 -3.83
N LEU A 84 -4.60 -23.10 -3.99
CA LEU A 84 -3.84 -22.04 -3.36
C LEU A 84 -4.33 -20.68 -3.86
N LYS A 85 -4.75 -19.83 -2.93
CA LYS A 85 -5.26 -18.48 -3.19
C LYS A 85 -4.28 -17.39 -2.76
N PHE A 86 -3.50 -17.64 -1.71
CA PHE A 86 -2.67 -16.62 -1.07
C PHE A 86 -1.24 -17.11 -0.84
N ILE A 87 -0.27 -16.30 -1.28
CA ILE A 87 1.15 -16.49 -0.98
C ILE A 87 1.72 -15.24 -0.31
N VAL A 88 2.42 -15.44 0.79
CA VAL A 88 3.25 -14.41 1.43
C VAL A 88 4.68 -14.93 1.57
N ILE A 89 5.64 -14.17 1.06
CA ILE A 89 7.06 -14.44 1.26
C ILE A 89 7.73 -13.18 1.78
N ASN A 90 8.31 -13.29 2.96
CA ASN A 90 9.01 -12.20 3.64
C ASN A 90 10.42 -12.66 4.03
N GLY A 91 11.43 -12.04 3.41
CA GLY A 91 12.84 -12.28 3.69
C GLY A 91 13.78 -11.63 2.68
N TYR A 92 15.02 -11.36 3.09
CA TYR A 92 16.07 -10.79 2.24
C TYR A 92 16.79 -11.87 1.45
N VAL A 93 16.12 -12.42 0.44
CA VAL A 93 16.57 -13.63 -0.26
C VAL A 93 16.51 -13.47 -1.78
N ASN A 94 17.49 -14.03 -2.48
CA ASN A 94 17.44 -14.21 -3.93
C ASN A 94 16.57 -15.42 -4.28
N LEU A 95 15.35 -15.17 -4.75
CA LEU A 95 14.50 -16.20 -5.35
C LEU A 95 15.00 -16.51 -6.76
N PHE A 96 16.01 -17.37 -6.89
CA PHE A 96 16.30 -17.98 -8.20
C PHE A 96 15.12 -18.90 -8.56
N LEU A 97 14.60 -18.90 -9.78
CA LEU A 97 13.82 -20.07 -10.25
C LEU A 97 14.56 -20.61 -11.48
N PRO A 98 14.77 -21.92 -11.61
CA PRO A 98 15.52 -22.47 -12.73
C PRO A 98 14.87 -22.20 -14.10
N ARG A 99 15.72 -22.05 -15.13
CA ARG A 99 15.38 -21.63 -16.51
C ARG A 99 14.39 -22.52 -17.26
N THR A 100 14.19 -23.76 -16.84
CA THR A 100 13.83 -24.86 -17.75
C THR A 100 12.51 -25.55 -17.48
N TYR A 101 11.68 -25.11 -16.53
CA TYR A 101 10.43 -25.82 -16.25
C TYR A 101 9.20 -25.19 -16.91
N ASN A 102 8.53 -25.98 -17.76
CA ASN A 102 7.12 -25.79 -18.07
C ASN A 102 6.34 -25.90 -16.75
N MET A 103 5.89 -24.76 -16.25
CA MET A 103 5.15 -24.67 -14.99
C MET A 103 3.65 -24.71 -15.29
N LYS A 104 2.98 -25.79 -14.92
CA LYS A 104 1.52 -25.78 -14.77
C LYS A 104 1.22 -24.96 -13.51
N MET A 105 0.68 -23.77 -13.69
CA MET A 105 0.44 -22.82 -12.60
C MET A 105 -0.90 -23.09 -11.92
N ASN A 106 -1.06 -22.50 -10.74
CA ASN A 106 -2.31 -22.55 -10.02
C ASN A 106 -3.19 -21.37 -10.46
N ASP A 107 -4.19 -21.65 -11.30
CA ASP A 107 -5.15 -20.65 -11.77
C ASP A 107 -6.02 -20.07 -10.65
N SER A 108 -6.04 -20.69 -9.45
CA SER A 108 -6.76 -20.16 -8.29
C SER A 108 -5.98 -19.12 -7.47
N LEU A 109 -4.72 -18.83 -7.81
CA LEU A 109 -3.91 -17.90 -7.04
C LEU A 109 -4.40 -16.46 -7.24
N GLU A 110 -4.93 -15.84 -6.18
CA GLU A 110 -5.55 -14.52 -6.23
C GLU A 110 -4.62 -13.41 -5.72
N GLU A 111 -3.71 -13.72 -4.78
CA GLU A 111 -2.83 -12.73 -4.16
C GLU A 111 -1.41 -13.24 -3.92
N ILE A 112 -0.43 -12.40 -4.25
CA ILE A 112 0.98 -12.57 -3.93
C ILE A 112 1.49 -11.35 -3.16
N LYS A 113 2.17 -11.60 -2.04
CA LYS A 113 2.91 -10.58 -1.30
C LYS A 113 4.38 -10.94 -1.15
N PHE A 114 5.24 -10.01 -1.55
CA PHE A 114 6.69 -10.10 -1.40
C PHE A 114 7.20 -8.98 -0.50
N PHE A 115 8.05 -9.33 0.46
CA PHE A 115 8.68 -8.41 1.40
C PHE A 115 10.20 -8.65 1.44
N GLY A 116 11.01 -7.62 1.18
CA GLY A 116 12.47 -7.68 1.27
C GLY A 116 13.19 -8.45 0.15
N LEU A 117 12.48 -8.83 -0.92
CA LEU A 117 13.00 -9.81 -1.92
C LEU A 117 13.66 -9.18 -3.15
N PHE A 118 14.62 -9.91 -3.73
CA PHE A 118 15.10 -9.65 -5.09
C PHE A 118 14.21 -10.34 -6.12
N ILE A 119 13.48 -9.55 -6.90
CA ILE A 119 12.62 -9.97 -8.00
C ILE A 119 13.47 -10.08 -9.26
N ASN A 120 13.69 -11.29 -9.75
CA ASN A 120 14.36 -11.51 -11.03
C ASN A 120 13.35 -11.88 -12.14
N THR A 121 13.87 -12.09 -13.37
CA THR A 121 13.06 -12.47 -14.54
C THR A 121 12.18 -13.71 -14.30
N PHE A 122 12.58 -14.61 -13.41
CA PHE A 122 11.77 -15.79 -13.11
C PHE A 122 10.60 -15.49 -12.19
N CYS A 123 10.82 -14.66 -11.17
CA CYS A 123 9.73 -14.15 -10.33
C CYS A 123 8.68 -13.44 -11.19
N VAL A 124 9.13 -12.63 -12.15
CA VAL A 124 8.26 -11.99 -13.16
C VAL A 124 7.47 -13.04 -13.95
N ARG A 125 8.14 -14.04 -14.55
CA ARG A 125 7.45 -15.13 -15.29
C ARG A 125 6.44 -15.88 -14.42
N TYR A 126 6.76 -16.11 -13.15
CA TYR A 126 5.85 -16.74 -12.20
C TYR A 126 4.59 -15.89 -12.03
N ILE A 127 4.73 -14.60 -11.71
CA ILE A 127 3.61 -13.65 -11.58
C ILE A 127 2.74 -13.64 -12.83
N LEU A 128 3.36 -13.54 -14.01
CA LEU A 128 2.65 -13.44 -15.29
C LEU A 128 1.81 -14.68 -15.62
N ARG A 129 2.30 -15.88 -15.31
CA ARG A 129 1.61 -17.14 -15.64
C ARG A 129 0.42 -17.47 -14.73
N ASN A 130 0.22 -16.78 -13.60
CA ASN A 130 -0.90 -17.05 -12.69
C ASN A 130 -2.18 -16.34 -13.13
N ALA A 131 -3.01 -17.00 -13.95
CA ALA A 131 -4.20 -16.43 -14.59
C ALA A 131 -5.22 -15.81 -13.61
N GLY A 132 -5.30 -16.30 -12.37
CA GLY A 132 -6.21 -15.80 -11.34
C GLY A 132 -5.73 -14.59 -10.54
N LEU A 133 -4.49 -14.10 -10.75
CA LEU A 133 -3.88 -13.12 -9.87
C LEU A 133 -4.59 -11.76 -9.94
N LYS A 134 -5.16 -11.32 -8.81
CA LYS A 134 -5.88 -10.04 -8.66
C LYS A 134 -5.14 -9.04 -7.79
N SER A 135 -4.27 -9.49 -6.89
CA SER A 135 -3.55 -8.63 -5.94
C SER A 135 -2.05 -8.90 -5.94
N LEU A 136 -1.25 -7.85 -6.09
CA LEU A 136 0.20 -7.90 -5.98
C LEU A 136 0.68 -6.85 -4.96
N VAL A 137 1.45 -7.30 -3.97
CA VAL A 137 2.09 -6.44 -2.97
C VAL A 137 3.59 -6.64 -3.02
N LEU A 138 4.32 -5.56 -3.26
CA LEU A 138 5.77 -5.51 -3.24
C LEU A 138 6.21 -4.50 -2.17
N ASP A 139 6.94 -4.96 -1.16
CA ASP A 139 7.42 -4.15 -0.04
C ASP A 139 8.92 -4.37 0.13
N ASP A 140 9.73 -3.32 0.02
CA ASP A 140 11.20 -3.39 0.06
C ASP A 140 11.77 -4.41 -0.94
N CYS A 141 11.13 -4.52 -2.12
CA CYS A 141 11.55 -5.40 -3.20
C CYS A 141 12.49 -4.69 -4.18
N ARG A 142 13.46 -5.43 -4.71
CA ARG A 142 14.43 -4.94 -5.71
C ARG A 142 14.36 -5.78 -6.96
N PHE A 143 14.31 -5.16 -8.13
CA PHE A 143 14.39 -5.92 -9.36
C PHE A 143 15.86 -6.25 -9.67
N GLU A 144 16.17 -7.46 -10.11
CA GLU A 144 17.54 -7.88 -10.46
C GLU A 144 17.53 -8.50 -11.86
N GLY A 145 18.26 -7.89 -12.80
CA GLY A 145 18.27 -8.33 -14.20
C GLY A 145 16.91 -8.20 -14.92
N CYS A 146 15.95 -7.47 -14.35
CA CYS A 146 14.63 -7.17 -14.90
C CYS A 146 14.12 -5.82 -14.35
N SER A 147 12.92 -5.40 -14.74
CA SER A 147 12.21 -4.25 -14.14
C SER A 147 10.71 -4.52 -14.00
N PHE A 148 10.00 -3.59 -13.36
CA PHE A 148 8.57 -3.71 -13.14
C PHE A 148 7.79 -3.77 -14.47
N LYS A 149 8.25 -3.09 -15.53
CA LYS A 149 7.68 -3.18 -16.88
C LYS A 149 7.70 -4.60 -17.45
N ASP A 150 8.61 -5.47 -16.99
CA ASP A 150 8.66 -6.86 -17.45
C ASP A 150 7.47 -7.67 -16.90
N LEU A 151 6.77 -7.16 -15.87
CA LEU A 151 5.44 -7.63 -15.47
C LEU A 151 4.34 -7.22 -16.46
N GLY A 152 4.68 -6.42 -17.48
CA GLY A 152 3.76 -5.82 -18.43
C GLY A 152 3.33 -6.67 -19.60
N SER A 153 2.95 -7.93 -19.32
CA SER A 153 2.21 -8.70 -20.31
C SER A 153 0.74 -8.31 -20.32
N THR A 154 0.10 -8.39 -21.48
CA THR A 154 -1.36 -8.19 -21.67
C THR A 154 -2.20 -9.02 -20.69
N SER A 155 -1.70 -10.18 -20.25
CA SER A 155 -2.40 -11.06 -19.32
C SER A 155 -2.52 -10.50 -17.90
N LEU A 156 -1.55 -9.71 -17.42
CA LEU A 156 -1.58 -9.11 -16.08
C LEU A 156 -2.46 -7.85 -16.10
N VAL A 157 -2.31 -7.04 -17.15
CA VAL A 157 -3.08 -5.83 -17.43
C VAL A 157 -4.59 -6.06 -17.38
N THR A 158 -5.04 -7.20 -17.90
CA THR A 158 -6.47 -7.51 -18.01
C THR A 158 -7.10 -8.00 -16.70
N ARG A 159 -6.32 -8.31 -15.66
CA ARG A 159 -6.86 -8.94 -14.44
C ARG A 159 -6.48 -8.28 -13.12
N LEU A 160 -5.35 -7.57 -13.03
CA LEU A 160 -4.87 -7.06 -11.75
C LEU A 160 -5.79 -5.93 -11.23
N GLN A 161 -6.26 -6.08 -9.98
CA GLN A 161 -7.19 -5.16 -9.33
C GLN A 161 -6.55 -4.40 -8.17
N VAL A 162 -5.53 -4.97 -7.53
CA VAL A 162 -4.83 -4.36 -6.40
C VAL A 162 -3.34 -4.39 -6.65
N LEU A 163 -2.70 -3.22 -6.55
CA LEU A 163 -1.26 -3.07 -6.62
C LEU A 163 -0.80 -2.22 -5.44
N LYS A 164 0.12 -2.77 -4.65
CA LYS A 164 0.78 -2.04 -3.56
C LYS A 164 2.28 -2.09 -3.74
N LEU A 165 2.89 -0.93 -3.81
CA LEU A 165 4.32 -0.73 -3.93
C LEU A 165 4.79 0.05 -2.71
N LYS A 166 5.73 -0.52 -1.97
CA LYS A 166 6.29 0.08 -0.77
C LYS A 166 7.81 -0.07 -0.74
N TYR A 167 8.56 1.01 -0.56
CA TYR A 167 10.03 0.98 -0.65
C TYR A 167 10.56 0.31 -1.94
N VAL A 168 9.84 0.43 -3.05
CA VAL A 168 10.25 -0.09 -4.36
C VAL A 168 10.79 1.04 -5.22
N SER A 169 11.79 0.76 -6.04
CA SER A 169 12.25 1.69 -7.06
C SER A 169 11.47 1.53 -8.37
N ILE A 170 11.00 2.64 -8.93
CA ILE A 170 10.13 2.68 -10.10
C ILE A 170 10.78 3.60 -11.14
N SER A 171 11.10 3.07 -12.31
CA SER A 171 11.53 3.90 -13.45
C SER A 171 10.34 4.60 -14.13
N VAL A 172 10.62 5.55 -15.03
CA VAL A 172 9.59 6.21 -15.84
C VAL A 172 8.86 5.20 -16.73
N GLU A 173 9.56 4.20 -17.27
CA GLU A 173 8.97 3.11 -18.04
C GLU A 173 8.07 2.21 -17.18
N ASP A 174 8.50 1.92 -15.96
CA ASP A 174 7.69 1.14 -15.00
C ASP A 174 6.40 1.89 -14.65
N LEU A 175 6.46 3.22 -14.50
CA LEU A 175 5.28 4.05 -14.33
C LEU A 175 4.34 3.92 -15.51
N LYS A 176 4.81 4.11 -16.75
CA LYS A 176 3.99 3.99 -17.96
C LYS A 176 3.20 2.68 -17.99
N PHE A 177 3.85 1.58 -17.60
CA PHE A 177 3.17 0.29 -17.50
C PHE A 177 2.11 0.24 -16.39
N ILE A 178 2.40 0.78 -15.20
CA ILE A 178 1.40 0.84 -14.11
C ILE A 178 0.10 1.49 -14.61
N LEU A 179 0.18 2.43 -15.55
CA LEU A 179 -0.98 3.13 -16.14
C LEU A 179 -1.80 2.24 -17.07
N GLU A 180 -1.18 1.24 -17.69
CA GLU A 180 -1.90 0.32 -18.58
C GLU A 180 -2.82 -0.62 -17.80
N LEU A 181 -2.69 -0.71 -16.47
CA LEU A 181 -3.51 -1.55 -15.59
C LEU A 181 -4.95 -1.01 -15.45
N LYS A 182 -5.72 -1.05 -16.53
CA LYS A 182 -7.09 -0.51 -16.64
C LYS A 182 -8.11 -1.10 -15.66
N ASN A 183 -7.81 -2.27 -15.09
CA ASN A 183 -8.68 -2.96 -14.13
C ASN A 183 -8.35 -2.66 -12.67
N LEU A 184 -7.36 -1.82 -12.41
CA LEU A 184 -6.93 -1.49 -11.07
C LEU A 184 -8.02 -0.74 -10.30
N VAL A 185 -8.41 -1.28 -9.16
CA VAL A 185 -9.38 -0.71 -8.21
C VAL A 185 -8.67 -0.05 -7.04
N TYR A 186 -7.48 -0.54 -6.68
CA TYR A 186 -6.66 0.01 -5.60
C TYR A 186 -5.18 0.09 -5.98
N LEU A 187 -4.66 1.32 -5.95
CA LEU A 187 -3.24 1.62 -6.04
C LEU A 187 -2.71 2.18 -4.70
N GLU A 188 -1.62 1.62 -4.20
CA GLU A 188 -0.85 2.15 -3.08
C GLU A 188 0.61 2.31 -3.48
N ILE A 189 1.15 3.51 -3.32
CA ILE A 189 2.56 3.84 -3.53
C ILE A 189 3.08 4.50 -2.26
N THR A 190 4.04 3.87 -1.59
CA THR A 190 4.51 4.27 -0.26
C THR A 190 6.04 4.25 -0.23
N GLU A 191 6.69 5.39 -0.03
CA GLU A 191 8.16 5.46 0.08
C GLU A 191 8.89 4.88 -1.15
N CYS A 192 8.23 4.90 -2.31
CA CYS A 192 8.85 4.53 -3.56
C CYS A 192 9.79 5.63 -4.06
N ARG A 193 10.85 5.24 -4.75
CA ARG A 193 11.77 6.17 -5.42
C ARG A 193 11.53 6.14 -6.92
N PHE A 194 11.51 7.32 -7.52
CA PHE A 194 11.43 7.47 -8.97
C PHE A 194 12.79 7.80 -9.52
N CYS A 195 13.34 6.91 -10.35
CA CYS A 195 14.69 7.07 -10.87
C CYS A 195 14.67 7.36 -12.37
N LEU A 196 15.51 8.31 -12.81
CA LEU A 196 15.74 8.62 -14.24
C LEU A 196 16.62 7.57 -14.96
N LEU A 197 17.30 6.70 -14.21
CA LEU A 197 18.22 5.74 -14.77
C LEU A 197 17.46 4.58 -15.44
N LYS A 198 17.94 4.14 -16.61
CA LYS A 198 17.55 2.85 -17.19
C LYS A 198 17.76 1.75 -16.14
N SER A 199 16.82 0.81 -16.05
CA SER A 199 16.67 -0.18 -14.98
C SER A 199 17.91 -1.00 -14.61
N SER A 200 18.92 -1.08 -15.48
CA SER A 200 20.13 -1.88 -15.28
C SER A 200 21.14 -1.31 -14.26
N LYS A 201 21.16 0.00 -13.99
CA LYS A 201 22.08 0.64 -13.00
C LYS A 201 21.46 0.85 -11.62
N LEU A 202 20.18 0.53 -11.46
CA LEU A 202 19.42 0.82 -10.24
C LEU A 202 19.67 -0.16 -9.08
N ASN A 203 20.32 -1.29 -9.33
CA ASN A 203 20.18 -2.47 -8.47
C ASN A 203 21.44 -2.84 -7.68
N SER A 204 22.53 -2.07 -7.81
CA SER A 204 23.85 -2.45 -7.30
C SER A 204 24.23 -1.89 -5.93
N GLU A 205 23.62 -0.81 -5.43
CA GLU A 205 24.11 -0.14 -4.21
C GLU A 205 23.16 -0.32 -3.02
N ARG A 206 23.63 -0.87 -1.89
CA ARG A 206 22.82 -1.00 -0.65
C ARG A 206 22.41 0.35 -0.01
N CYS A 207 22.75 1.49 -0.61
CA CYS A 207 22.54 2.85 -0.10
C CYS A 207 21.10 3.37 -0.32
N PHE A 208 20.08 2.57 0.04
CA PHE A 208 18.68 2.93 -0.22
C PHE A 208 17.91 3.51 0.96
N LEU A 209 18.53 3.71 2.13
CA LEU A 209 17.80 4.06 3.37
C LEU A 209 18.00 5.48 3.93
N ARG A 210 18.75 6.38 3.27
CA ARG A 210 19.06 7.71 3.85
C ARG A 210 18.71 8.94 3.04
N GLU A 211 18.41 8.82 1.75
CA GLU A 211 18.02 9.98 0.92
C GLU A 211 16.50 10.07 0.76
N LYS A 212 15.97 11.31 0.82
CA LYS A 212 14.55 11.58 0.60
C LYS A 212 14.16 11.14 -0.82
N PRO A 213 12.97 10.54 -1.02
CA PRO A 213 12.51 10.24 -2.36
C PRO A 213 12.35 11.54 -3.16
N HIS A 214 12.96 11.60 -4.33
CA HIS A 214 12.89 12.72 -5.26
C HIS A 214 12.16 12.28 -6.52
N SER A 215 11.19 13.07 -6.98
CA SER A 215 10.62 12.97 -8.33
C SER A 215 11.43 13.82 -9.30
N THR A 216 11.32 13.48 -10.58
CA THR A 216 11.75 14.38 -11.65
C THR A 216 10.53 14.96 -12.35
N LYS A 217 10.68 16.11 -13.00
CA LYS A 217 9.61 16.76 -13.77
C LYS A 217 8.96 15.80 -14.78
N ASP A 218 9.77 14.93 -15.39
CA ASP A 218 9.29 13.90 -16.32
C ASP A 218 8.48 12.82 -15.63
N THR A 219 8.87 12.41 -14.42
CA THR A 219 8.11 11.46 -13.60
C THR A 219 6.76 12.06 -13.20
N GLU A 220 6.74 13.31 -12.78
CA GLU A 220 5.53 14.04 -12.36
C GLU A 220 4.53 14.18 -13.52
N ASN A 221 5.02 14.60 -14.70
CA ASN A 221 4.19 14.71 -15.89
C ASN A 221 3.63 13.36 -16.32
N ASN A 222 4.45 12.30 -16.31
CA ASN A 222 4.03 10.95 -16.69
C ASN A 222 3.12 10.29 -15.65
N PHE A 223 3.15 10.70 -14.37
CA PHE A 223 2.21 10.19 -13.36
C PHE A 223 0.86 10.92 -13.41
N SER A 224 0.91 12.22 -13.74
CA SER A 224 -0.27 13.07 -13.86
C SER A 224 -1.11 12.74 -15.11
N LEU A 225 -0.48 12.41 -16.25
CA LEU A 225 -1.18 12.10 -17.53
C LEU A 225 -2.01 10.80 -17.51
N ALA A 226 -2.10 10.16 -16.37
CA ALA A 226 -1.79 8.76 -16.29
C ALA A 226 -2.59 8.11 -15.19
N ILE A 227 -2.70 8.79 -14.05
CA ILE A 227 -3.80 8.58 -13.11
C ILE A 227 -5.17 8.69 -13.82
N ASP A 228 -5.23 9.50 -14.88
CA ASP A 228 -6.37 9.73 -15.77
C ASP A 228 -6.84 8.50 -16.53
N SER A 229 -5.93 7.57 -16.77
CA SER A 229 -6.19 6.35 -17.53
C SER A 229 -6.87 5.26 -16.70
N PHE A 230 -6.89 5.39 -15.36
CA PHE A 230 -7.49 4.37 -14.50
C PHE A 230 -9.02 4.44 -14.45
N ALA A 231 -9.66 3.78 -15.41
CA ALA A 231 -11.12 3.77 -15.53
C ALA A 231 -11.88 3.14 -14.35
N LYS A 232 -11.23 2.37 -13.46
CA LYS A 232 -11.87 1.65 -12.35
C LYS A 232 -11.30 1.97 -10.96
N LEU A 233 -10.36 2.90 -10.84
CA LEU A 233 -9.67 3.16 -9.58
C LEU A 233 -10.61 3.82 -8.57
N GLU A 234 -10.87 3.12 -7.47
CA GLU A 234 -11.73 3.60 -6.38
C GLU A 234 -10.93 4.02 -5.15
N LYS A 235 -9.71 3.49 -4.99
CA LYS A 235 -8.84 3.78 -3.86
C LYS A 235 -7.44 4.14 -4.32
N LEU A 236 -6.94 5.27 -3.84
CA LEU A 236 -5.58 5.72 -4.06
C LEU A 236 -4.92 6.06 -2.72
N LYS A 237 -3.73 5.52 -2.49
CA LYS A 237 -2.88 5.89 -1.37
C LYS A 237 -1.48 6.23 -1.85
N ILE A 238 -1.03 7.43 -1.50
CA ILE A 238 0.29 7.96 -1.82
C ILE A 238 0.91 8.45 -0.51
N TYR A 239 2.08 7.92 -0.19
CA TYR A 239 2.81 8.29 1.02
C TYR A 239 4.29 8.48 0.70
N ASN A 240 4.85 9.65 1.02
CA ASN A 240 6.29 9.95 0.96
C ASN A 240 6.97 9.37 -0.29
N SER A 241 6.39 9.53 -1.47
CA SER A 241 6.86 8.83 -2.68
C SER A 241 7.65 9.75 -3.61
N GLY A 242 7.94 10.99 -3.21
CA GLY A 242 8.50 12.02 -4.09
C GLY A 242 7.55 12.49 -5.18
N ILE A 243 6.54 11.71 -5.59
CA ILE A 243 5.53 12.08 -6.59
C ILE A 243 4.82 13.36 -6.17
N ASP A 244 5.02 14.41 -6.96
CA ASP A 244 4.11 15.53 -6.99
C ASP A 244 2.93 15.17 -7.88
N LEU A 245 1.75 15.04 -7.26
CA LEU A 245 0.58 14.52 -7.94
C LEU A 245 0.04 15.46 -9.01
N MET A 246 0.28 16.78 -8.91
CA MET A 246 -0.46 17.77 -9.72
C MET A 246 0.33 19.05 -10.06
N LYS A 247 1.67 19.03 -10.01
CA LYS A 247 2.52 20.15 -10.47
C LYS A 247 2.39 20.49 -11.95
N SER A 248 1.90 19.57 -12.77
CA SER A 248 1.76 19.75 -14.20
C SER A 248 0.59 20.68 -14.56
N ASN A 249 0.83 21.59 -15.51
CA ASN A 249 -0.18 22.50 -16.09
C ASN A 249 -1.24 21.72 -16.89
N PHE A 250 -2.19 21.12 -16.20
CA PHE A 250 -3.29 20.38 -16.81
C PHE A 250 -4.52 21.26 -16.95
N SER A 251 -5.09 21.27 -18.15
CA SER A 251 -6.34 21.92 -18.51
C SER A 251 -7.52 20.94 -18.68
N GLY A 252 -7.36 19.65 -18.31
CA GLY A 252 -8.26 18.56 -18.73
C GLY A 252 -8.89 17.71 -17.62
N TYR A 253 -9.13 18.22 -16.40
CA TYR A 253 -9.50 17.39 -15.24
C TYR A 253 -10.96 16.92 -15.15
N SER A 254 -11.70 16.75 -16.25
CA SER A 254 -13.14 16.45 -16.18
C SER A 254 -13.49 14.97 -15.88
N THR A 255 -12.58 14.01 -16.07
CA THR A 255 -12.94 12.57 -16.08
C THR A 255 -12.32 11.72 -14.96
N ILE A 256 -11.15 12.12 -14.47
CA ILE A 256 -10.13 11.30 -13.78
C ILE A 256 -10.55 10.85 -12.40
N CYS A 257 -11.20 11.75 -11.66
CA CYS A 257 -11.45 11.56 -10.24
C CYS A 257 -12.92 11.25 -9.93
N SER A 258 -13.70 10.97 -10.97
CA SER A 258 -15.14 10.72 -10.83
C SER A 258 -15.44 9.42 -10.07
N LYS A 259 -14.48 8.49 -9.92
CA LYS A 259 -14.70 7.19 -9.28
C LYS A 259 -13.90 6.96 -7.99
N ILE A 260 -12.89 7.77 -7.70
CA ILE A 260 -12.11 7.63 -6.47
C ILE A 260 -13.03 7.92 -5.28
N LYS A 261 -13.22 6.91 -4.43
CA LYS A 261 -14.00 6.99 -3.19
C LYS A 261 -13.12 7.22 -1.96
N LYS A 262 -11.85 6.76 -2.01
CA LYS A 262 -10.92 6.83 -0.89
C LYS A 262 -9.57 7.36 -1.36
N LEU A 263 -9.21 8.54 -0.86
CA LEU A 263 -7.92 9.18 -1.13
C LEU A 263 -7.10 9.27 0.15
N THR A 264 -5.85 8.82 0.09
CA THR A 264 -4.86 9.04 1.16
C THR A 264 -3.61 9.66 0.55
N ILE A 265 -3.24 10.84 1.03
CA ILE A 265 -2.02 11.55 0.65
C ILE A 265 -1.28 11.88 1.94
N SER A 266 0.01 11.58 2.02
CA SER A 266 0.75 11.82 3.26
C SER A 266 2.23 12.01 3.04
N ASN A 267 2.83 12.92 3.82
CA ASN A 267 4.26 13.25 3.71
C ASN A 267 4.67 13.62 2.28
N THR A 268 3.84 14.43 1.62
CA THR A 268 4.05 14.97 0.29
C THR A 268 3.82 16.48 0.31
N ASP A 269 4.42 17.19 -0.62
CA ASP A 269 4.12 18.59 -0.85
C ASP A 269 2.77 18.71 -1.55
N LEU A 270 1.96 19.68 -1.15
CA LEU A 270 0.68 20.01 -1.77
C LEU A 270 0.64 21.49 -2.13
N TYR A 271 0.09 21.79 -3.29
CA TYR A 271 -0.07 23.11 -3.86
C TYR A 271 -1.55 23.45 -4.06
N LEU A 272 -1.81 24.70 -4.44
CA LEU A 272 -3.17 25.21 -4.66
C LEU A 272 -3.98 24.34 -5.63
N LYS A 273 -3.34 23.88 -6.71
CA LYS A 273 -3.97 23.06 -7.75
C LYS A 273 -4.38 21.68 -7.22
N ASP A 274 -3.56 21.06 -6.37
CA ASP A 274 -3.91 19.78 -5.74
C ASP A 274 -5.24 19.87 -4.97
N MET A 275 -5.38 20.90 -4.15
CA MET A 275 -6.60 21.12 -3.36
C MET A 275 -7.82 21.37 -4.25
N GLN A 276 -7.67 22.13 -5.33
CA GLN A 276 -8.75 22.36 -6.30
C GLN A 276 -9.17 21.06 -6.98
N ILE A 277 -8.23 20.20 -7.35
CA ILE A 277 -8.55 18.92 -8.00
C ILE A 277 -9.23 17.96 -7.02
N ILE A 278 -8.73 17.88 -5.78
CA ILE A 278 -9.38 17.09 -4.72
C ILE A 278 -10.83 17.53 -4.54
N SER A 279 -11.11 18.83 -4.58
CA SER A 279 -12.48 19.36 -4.44
C SER A 279 -13.42 18.97 -5.59
N ASN A 280 -12.89 18.60 -6.76
CA ASN A 280 -13.69 18.17 -7.91
C ASN A 280 -13.98 16.66 -7.93
N MET A 281 -13.40 15.88 -7.00
CA MET A 281 -13.61 14.43 -6.94
C MET A 281 -14.96 14.06 -6.32
N ARG A 282 -16.03 14.08 -7.13
CA ARG A 282 -17.43 13.95 -6.66
C ARG A 282 -17.78 12.64 -5.94
N SER A 283 -17.00 11.59 -6.17
CA SER A 283 -17.24 10.27 -5.55
C SER A 283 -16.50 10.07 -4.23
N LEU A 284 -15.70 11.06 -3.77
CA LEU A 284 -14.96 10.90 -2.53
C LEU A 284 -15.90 10.71 -1.34
N VAL A 285 -15.66 9.61 -0.63
CA VAL A 285 -16.30 9.25 0.64
C VAL A 285 -15.32 9.42 1.80
N SER A 286 -14.01 9.28 1.54
CA SER A 286 -12.97 9.43 2.55
C SER A 286 -11.74 10.13 2.01
N ILE A 287 -11.25 11.12 2.76
CA ILE A 287 -9.98 11.81 2.52
C ILE A 287 -9.09 11.67 3.76
N ASN A 288 -7.82 11.35 3.54
CA ASN A 288 -6.79 11.38 4.56
C ASN A 288 -5.58 12.15 4.04
N ILE A 289 -5.33 13.35 4.58
CA ILE A 289 -4.17 14.19 4.29
C ILE A 289 -3.37 14.31 5.58
N SER A 290 -2.12 13.86 5.58
CA SER A 290 -1.31 13.92 6.82
C SER A 290 0.15 14.23 6.59
N ARG A 291 0.74 15.07 7.45
CA ARG A 291 2.15 15.48 7.37
C ARG A 291 2.55 16.06 6.01
N CYS A 292 1.61 16.69 5.30
CA CYS A 292 1.91 17.33 4.03
C CYS A 292 2.43 18.76 4.25
N VAL A 293 3.37 19.20 3.43
CA VAL A 293 3.77 20.62 3.39
C VAL A 293 2.81 21.33 2.45
N LEU A 294 2.09 22.34 2.96
CA LEU A 294 1.18 23.13 2.15
C LEU A 294 1.91 24.33 1.56
N ASN A 295 2.38 24.18 0.31
CA ASN A 295 3.11 25.22 -0.41
C ASN A 295 2.13 26.25 -1.00
N ASN A 296 1.99 27.38 -0.31
CA ASN A 296 1.07 28.46 -0.67
C ASN A 296 -0.39 28.00 -0.87
N CYS A 297 -0.81 26.97 -0.13
CA CYS A 297 -2.18 26.49 -0.14
C CYS A 297 -2.68 26.16 1.27
N CYS A 298 -3.98 25.89 1.35
CA CYS A 298 -4.70 25.54 2.55
C CYS A 298 -5.86 24.61 2.19
N VAL A 299 -6.45 23.94 3.17
CA VAL A 299 -7.56 22.99 2.95
C VAL A 299 -8.78 23.71 2.38
N SER A 300 -9.02 24.95 2.80
CA SER A 300 -10.08 25.82 2.29
C SER A 300 -9.92 26.21 0.82
N ASN A 301 -8.76 25.96 0.19
CA ASN A 301 -8.64 26.06 -1.26
C ASN A 301 -9.41 24.97 -2.02
N MET A 302 -9.98 23.99 -1.34
CA MET A 302 -11.05 23.14 -1.87
C MET A 302 -12.34 23.96 -2.03
N LYS A 303 -12.36 24.91 -2.97
CA LYS A 303 -13.33 26.03 -3.02
C LYS A 303 -14.81 25.62 -3.09
N ASN A 304 -15.14 24.38 -3.45
CA ASN A 304 -16.52 23.95 -3.63
C ASN A 304 -16.92 22.72 -2.78
N PRO A 305 -17.38 22.91 -1.53
CA PRO A 305 -17.81 21.80 -0.67
C PRO A 305 -19.01 21.03 -1.25
N SER A 306 -19.81 21.63 -2.13
CA SER A 306 -20.95 20.95 -2.77
C SER A 306 -20.51 19.77 -3.66
N PHE A 307 -19.28 19.80 -4.17
CA PHE A 307 -18.73 18.67 -4.93
C PHE A 307 -18.21 17.55 -4.04
N LEU A 308 -17.93 17.82 -2.76
CA LEU A 308 -17.59 16.82 -1.76
C LEU A 308 -18.83 16.37 -0.95
N LYS A 309 -20.03 16.48 -1.52
CA LYS A 309 -21.31 16.11 -0.87
C LYS A 309 -21.41 14.66 -0.39
N ASN A 310 -20.55 13.77 -0.88
CA ASN A 310 -20.51 12.36 -0.49
C ASN A 310 -19.45 12.07 0.59
N LEU A 311 -18.68 13.08 1.02
CA LEU A 311 -17.58 12.91 1.95
C LEU A 311 -18.12 12.64 3.37
N LEU A 312 -17.83 11.44 3.88
CA LEU A 312 -18.23 11.00 5.21
C LEU A 312 -17.07 10.99 6.20
N SER A 313 -15.83 10.93 5.71
CA SER A 313 -14.64 10.84 6.56
C SER A 313 -13.56 11.81 6.08
N LEU A 314 -13.09 12.67 6.99
CA LEU A 314 -11.99 13.60 6.75
C LEU A 314 -10.94 13.45 7.86
N ASN A 315 -9.72 13.12 7.47
CA ASN A 315 -8.55 13.15 8.34
C ASN A 315 -7.55 14.17 7.81
N VAL A 316 -7.28 15.22 8.58
CA VAL A 316 -6.27 16.24 8.28
C VAL A 316 -5.39 16.42 9.51
N THR A 317 -4.21 15.79 9.50
CA THR A 317 -3.32 15.78 10.66
C THR A 317 -1.91 16.26 10.32
N TYR A 318 -1.23 16.87 11.29
CA TYR A 318 0.09 17.47 11.12
C TYR A 318 0.15 18.54 10.03
N ILE A 319 -0.90 19.34 9.93
CA ILE A 319 -1.04 20.43 8.98
C ILE A 319 -1.57 21.65 9.74
N PRO A 320 -0.94 22.84 9.63
CA PRO A 320 -1.46 24.10 10.19
C PRO A 320 -2.83 24.42 9.58
N LEU A 321 -3.86 24.47 10.42
CA LEU A 321 -5.21 24.84 9.99
C LEU A 321 -5.51 26.27 10.44
N LYS A 322 -5.91 27.11 9.49
CA LYS A 322 -6.32 28.49 9.75
C LYS A 322 -7.84 28.57 9.82
N LYS A 323 -8.38 29.68 10.34
CA LYS A 323 -9.84 29.94 10.41
C LYS A 323 -10.61 29.61 9.11
N PRO A 324 -10.13 29.97 7.90
CA PRO A 324 -10.82 29.60 6.66
C PRO A 324 -10.93 28.09 6.45
N ASP A 325 -9.92 27.31 6.86
CA ASP A 325 -9.94 25.85 6.76
C ASP A 325 -11.01 25.24 7.67
N ILE A 326 -11.17 25.80 8.87
CA ILE A 326 -12.19 25.39 9.82
C ILE A 326 -13.59 25.68 9.27
N SER A 327 -13.80 26.89 8.75
CA SER A 327 -15.07 27.27 8.11
C SER A 327 -15.41 26.34 6.94
N PHE A 328 -14.42 25.98 6.11
CA PHE A 328 -14.61 25.01 5.05
C PHE A 328 -14.98 23.63 5.60
N ILE A 329 -14.27 23.11 6.59
CA ILE A 329 -14.57 21.79 7.19
C ILE A 329 -16.00 21.75 7.76
N ILE A 330 -16.46 22.83 8.39
CA ILE A 330 -17.83 22.96 8.92
C ILE A 330 -18.90 22.94 7.82
N SER A 331 -18.57 23.43 6.63
CA SER A 331 -19.48 23.38 5.48
C SER A 331 -19.74 21.95 4.99
N LEU A 332 -18.92 20.98 5.38
CA LEU A 332 -19.05 19.56 5.03
C LEU A 332 -20.05 18.85 5.95
N LYS A 333 -21.34 19.23 5.82
CA LYS A 333 -22.42 18.84 6.76
C LYS A 333 -22.68 17.34 6.92
N LYS A 334 -22.22 16.51 6.00
CA LYS A 334 -22.40 15.03 6.02
C LYS A 334 -21.22 14.26 6.64
N ILE A 335 -20.19 14.95 7.13
CA ILE A 335 -19.06 14.28 7.78
C ILE A 335 -19.54 13.52 9.02
N THR A 336 -19.21 12.23 9.05
CA THR A 336 -19.48 11.32 10.18
C THR A 336 -18.23 11.06 11.02
N LYS A 337 -17.04 11.16 10.41
CA LYS A 337 -15.75 10.94 11.06
C LYS A 337 -14.80 12.08 10.73
N LEU A 338 -14.34 12.79 11.74
CA LEU A 338 -13.40 13.89 11.61
C LEU A 338 -12.17 13.64 12.47
N LYS A 339 -10.98 13.75 11.89
CA LYS A 339 -9.72 13.62 12.62
C LYS A 339 -8.81 14.81 12.32
N LEU A 340 -8.44 15.57 13.35
CA LEU A 340 -7.67 16.81 13.21
C LEU A 340 -6.51 16.85 14.22
N SER A 341 -5.45 17.61 13.92
CA SER A 341 -4.34 17.85 14.86
C SER A 341 -4.51 19.15 15.62
N ILE A 342 -4.53 19.07 16.95
CA ILE A 342 -4.70 20.20 17.88
C ILE A 342 -3.52 21.16 17.90
N ILE A 343 -2.30 20.64 17.69
CA ILE A 343 -1.05 21.40 17.69
C ILE A 343 -1.10 22.59 16.72
N TYR A 344 -1.95 22.44 15.71
CA TYR A 344 -2.06 23.27 14.53
C TYR A 344 -3.43 23.93 14.40
N LEU A 345 -4.33 23.69 15.35
CA LEU A 345 -5.60 24.37 15.47
C LEU A 345 -5.40 25.61 16.33
N ASP A 346 -5.68 26.78 15.76
CA ASP A 346 -5.76 28.02 16.52
C ASP A 346 -6.92 27.91 17.53
N ILE A 347 -6.60 28.07 18.82
CA ILE A 347 -7.51 27.96 19.97
C ILE A 347 -8.72 28.88 19.77
N SER A 348 -8.55 30.04 19.13
CA SER A 348 -9.64 30.98 18.88
C SER A 348 -10.71 30.44 17.94
N ASN A 349 -10.48 29.32 17.24
CA ASN A 349 -11.42 28.70 16.30
C ASN A 349 -12.07 27.42 16.84
N ILE A 350 -11.67 26.98 18.04
CA ILE A 350 -12.09 25.69 18.58
C ILE A 350 -13.61 25.63 18.86
N TRP A 351 -14.23 26.76 19.21
CA TRP A 351 -15.67 26.88 19.46
C TRP A 351 -16.52 26.70 18.19
N LEU A 352 -15.90 26.83 17.01
CA LEU A 352 -16.56 26.55 15.74
C LEU A 352 -16.87 25.06 15.58
N PHE A 353 -16.16 24.18 16.31
CA PHE A 353 -16.56 22.80 16.49
C PHE A 353 -17.61 22.75 17.60
N ASN A 354 -18.87 23.02 17.27
CA ASN A 354 -20.04 22.74 18.12
C ASN A 354 -20.84 21.61 17.45
N SER A 355 -21.53 20.76 18.22
CA SER A 355 -22.44 19.72 17.71
C SER A 355 -23.44 20.24 16.67
N ASN A 356 -23.92 21.48 16.81
CA ASN A 356 -24.84 22.10 15.84
C ASN A 356 -24.21 22.30 14.46
N ASN A 357 -22.89 22.44 14.38
CA ASN A 357 -22.18 22.62 13.11
C ASN A 357 -21.94 21.29 12.38
N PHE A 358 -22.01 20.17 13.10
CA PHE A 358 -21.74 18.82 12.60
C PHE A 358 -22.85 17.82 13.00
N PRO A 359 -24.05 17.93 12.41
CA PRO A 359 -25.22 17.15 12.83
C PRO A 359 -25.06 15.65 12.61
N SER A 360 -24.19 15.22 11.69
CA SER A 360 -23.96 13.80 11.37
C SER A 360 -22.71 13.21 12.01
N LEU A 361 -21.96 13.98 12.82
CA LEU A 361 -20.68 13.55 13.34
C LEU A 361 -20.86 12.50 14.45
N THR A 362 -20.20 11.37 14.26
CA THR A 362 -20.21 10.22 15.20
C THR A 362 -18.86 9.98 15.84
N LEU A 363 -17.79 10.55 15.28
CA LEU A 363 -16.43 10.43 15.79
C LEU A 363 -15.64 11.69 15.46
N LEU A 364 -15.16 12.37 16.51
CA LEU A 364 -14.20 13.45 16.44
C LEU A 364 -12.91 12.98 17.11
N VAL A 365 -11.83 12.83 16.34
CA VAL A 365 -10.51 12.48 16.88
C VAL A 365 -9.63 13.73 16.86
N LEU A 366 -9.22 14.19 18.03
CA LEU A 366 -8.28 15.28 18.15
C LEU A 366 -6.89 14.75 18.55
N VAL A 367 -5.92 14.92 17.67
CA VAL A 367 -4.54 14.45 17.83
C VAL A 367 -3.67 15.56 18.39
N TYR A 368 -2.97 15.31 19.49
CA TYR A 368 -2.10 16.30 20.15
C TYR A 368 -0.72 15.71 20.43
N SER A 369 0.31 16.57 20.48
CA SER A 369 1.69 16.17 20.81
C SER A 369 2.17 16.67 22.18
N ASN A 370 1.42 17.56 22.84
CA ASN A 370 1.78 18.13 24.13
C ASN A 370 0.54 18.14 25.06
N GLU A 371 0.70 17.61 26.28
CA GLU A 371 -0.36 17.49 27.28
C GLU A 371 -0.92 18.84 27.75
N HIS A 372 -0.11 19.92 27.67
CA HIS A 372 -0.58 21.27 27.94
C HIS A 372 -1.73 21.69 27.02
N HIS A 373 -1.78 21.17 25.80
CA HIS A 373 -2.92 21.40 24.91
C HIS A 373 -4.19 20.75 25.45
N ILE A 374 -4.14 19.50 25.96
CA ILE A 374 -5.35 18.82 26.47
C ILE A 374 -6.05 19.65 27.55
N LYS A 375 -5.29 20.25 28.48
CA LYS A 375 -5.84 21.08 29.56
C LYS A 375 -6.61 22.28 29.01
N GLN A 376 -6.11 22.89 27.92
CA GLN A 376 -6.80 23.98 27.22
C GLN A 376 -8.11 23.53 26.57
N TYR A 377 -8.29 22.23 26.29
CA TYR A 377 -9.44 21.67 25.59
C TYR A 377 -10.35 20.80 26.46
N ALA A 378 -10.24 20.92 27.78
CA ALA A 378 -11.12 20.21 28.72
C ALA A 378 -12.61 20.49 28.46
N PHE A 379 -12.95 21.73 28.09
CA PHE A 379 -14.32 22.12 27.73
C PHE A 379 -14.86 21.37 26.50
N LEU A 380 -14.04 20.95 25.53
CA LEU A 380 -14.51 20.18 24.37
C LEU A 380 -15.09 18.82 24.78
N LYS A 381 -14.60 18.26 25.89
CA LYS A 381 -15.16 17.04 26.45
C LYS A 381 -16.59 17.25 26.91
N GLU A 382 -16.97 18.44 27.37
CA GLU A 382 -18.35 18.76 27.74
C GLU A 382 -19.26 18.81 26.51
N TYR A 383 -18.81 19.40 25.41
CA TYR A 383 -19.61 19.55 24.17
C TYR A 383 -19.67 18.28 23.30
N PHE A 384 -18.68 17.40 23.38
CA PHE A 384 -18.57 16.21 22.53
C PHE A 384 -18.35 14.91 23.29
N CYS A 385 -18.70 14.83 24.58
CA CYS A 385 -18.34 13.73 25.48
C CYS A 385 -18.58 12.31 24.91
N ARG A 386 -19.60 12.14 24.06
CA ARG A 386 -19.99 10.83 23.50
C ARG A 386 -19.25 10.45 22.21
N ILE A 387 -18.65 11.41 21.52
CA ILE A 387 -18.04 11.20 20.18
C ILE A 387 -16.59 11.68 20.09
N LEU A 388 -16.05 12.32 21.13
CA LEU A 388 -14.71 12.87 21.15
C LEU A 388 -13.68 11.85 21.68
N GLU A 389 -12.65 11.61 20.86
CA GLU A 389 -11.45 10.88 21.26
C GLU A 389 -10.24 11.82 21.21
N PHE A 390 -9.54 11.92 22.34
CA PHE A 390 -8.22 12.52 22.41
C PHE A 390 -7.16 11.46 22.15
N ARG A 391 -6.31 11.65 21.13
CA ARG A 391 -5.19 10.73 20.85
C ARG A 391 -3.86 11.44 21.01
N TYR A 392 -3.08 11.00 21.99
CA TYR A 392 -1.70 11.43 22.13
C TYR A 392 -0.86 10.86 21.00
N HIS A 393 -0.08 11.71 20.36
CA HIS A 393 0.97 11.26 19.47
C HIS A 393 2.30 11.85 19.91
N LYS A 394 3.10 11.02 20.59
CA LYS A 394 4.48 11.34 20.92
C LYS A 394 5.26 11.48 19.61
N ASN A 395 5.80 12.67 19.33
CA ASN A 395 6.80 12.82 18.28
C ASN A 395 7.98 11.90 18.64
N ARG A 396 8.09 10.74 17.99
CA ARG A 396 9.39 10.07 17.87
C ARG A 396 10.18 10.96 16.92
N LYS A 397 11.14 11.70 17.50
CA LYS A 397 12.17 12.42 16.75
C LYS A 397 12.87 11.47 15.80
#